data_AF-A0A382SI54-F1
#
_entry.id   AF-A0A382SI54-F1
#
_cell.length_a   1.000
_cell.length_b   1.000
_cell.length_c   1.000
_cell.angle_alpha   90.00
_cell.angle_beta   90.00
_cell.angle_gamma   90.00
#
_symmetry.space_group_name_H-M   'P 1'
#
loop_
_entity.id
_entity.type
_entity.pdbx_description
1 polymer ?
#
loop_
_entity_poly.entity_id
_entity_poly.type
_entity_poly.pdbx_seq_one_letter_code
_entity_poly.pdbx_strand_id
1 'polypeptide(L)'
;GLSTVMEMAQTSADELNHFDIYSCFPAVVEITRDILGMKAEDPRCLTVTGGLPYFGGAGNNYSMHAIASMMDDLRQTPGEFGLVTANGWYLTKHALGVYSTQRPVGPFARPEVSQLDNTIANLDHPTIEPAPEGRGKVETFTVMFDREGQPEQGLVIGSLASGKRFVAGTRGDQTLLRGMISEEVIGAPGVVSSNGTTNLFEFD
;
A
#
# COMPACT_ATOMS: atom_id res chain seq x y z
N GLY A 1 -1.78 12.00 -8.81
CA GLY A 1 -1.33 10.63 -9.09
C GLY A 1 -2.31 9.97 -10.04
N LEU A 2 -3.25 9.18 -9.52
CA LEU A 2 -4.32 8.56 -10.31
C LEU A 2 -5.22 9.60 -11.00
N SER A 3 -5.61 10.67 -10.30
CA SER A 3 -6.33 11.80 -10.91
C SER A 3 -5.58 12.37 -12.12
N THR A 4 -4.28 12.67 -11.94
CA THR A 4 -3.41 13.22 -12.98
C THR A 4 -3.32 12.33 -14.22
N VAL A 5 -3.14 11.01 -14.08
CA VAL A 5 -3.05 10.12 -15.25
C VAL A 5 -4.39 9.99 -15.97
N MET A 6 -5.51 10.01 -15.24
CA MET A 6 -6.85 10.01 -15.82
C MET A 6 -7.17 11.32 -16.56
N GLU A 7 -6.80 12.47 -15.98
CA GLU A 7 -6.91 13.78 -16.63
C GLU A 7 -6.11 13.83 -17.94
N MET A 8 -4.87 13.31 -17.93
CA MET A 8 -4.04 13.21 -19.13
C MET A 8 -4.66 12.32 -20.20
N ALA A 9 -5.33 11.24 -19.79
CA ALA A 9 -6.02 10.32 -20.69
C ALA A 9 -7.45 10.75 -21.05
N GLN A 10 -7.94 11.86 -20.47
CA GLN A 10 -9.30 12.37 -20.62
C GLN A 10 -10.37 11.31 -20.34
N THR A 11 -10.17 10.55 -19.25
CA THR A 11 -11.07 9.48 -18.81
C THR A 11 -11.36 9.62 -17.31
N SER A 12 -12.19 8.73 -16.79
CA SER A 12 -12.57 8.64 -15.38
C SER A 12 -12.52 7.21 -14.88
N ALA A 13 -12.56 7.03 -13.55
CA ALA A 13 -12.50 5.69 -12.95
C ALA A 13 -13.66 4.78 -13.40
N ASP A 14 -14.84 5.35 -13.69
CA ASP A 14 -16.02 4.60 -14.17
C ASP A 14 -15.89 4.18 -15.64
N GLU A 15 -15.06 4.86 -16.42
CA GLU A 15 -14.81 4.57 -17.84
C GLU A 15 -13.67 3.57 -18.06
N LEU A 16 -12.92 3.21 -17.00
CA LEU A 16 -11.90 2.17 -17.07
C LEU A 16 -12.55 0.79 -17.16
N ASN A 17 -12.17 0.04 -18.19
CA ASN A 17 -12.69 -1.29 -18.50
C ASN A 17 -11.80 -2.41 -17.95
N HIS A 18 -10.48 -2.21 -18.06
CA HIS A 18 -9.47 -3.20 -17.69
C HIS A 18 -8.52 -2.65 -16.62
N PHE A 19 -8.07 -3.51 -15.72
CA PHE A 19 -7.14 -3.15 -14.66
C PHE A 19 -6.01 -4.16 -14.56
N ASP A 20 -4.81 -3.66 -14.29
CA ASP A 20 -3.78 -4.41 -13.59
C ASP A 20 -3.25 -3.60 -12.42
N ILE A 21 -3.82 -3.87 -11.24
CA ILE A 21 -3.38 -3.24 -9.99
C ILE A 21 -2.24 -4.08 -9.41
N TYR A 22 -1.08 -3.47 -9.21
CA TYR A 22 0.07 -4.16 -8.60
C TYR A 22 -0.31 -4.78 -7.25
N SER A 23 -0.02 -6.08 -7.06
CA SER A 23 -0.65 -6.87 -6.00
C SER A 23 0.32 -7.76 -5.20
N CYS A 24 1.54 -7.29 -4.85
CA CYS A 24 2.44 -8.07 -3.98
C CYS A 24 1.81 -8.43 -2.63
N PHE A 25 0.95 -7.55 -2.12
CA PHE A 25 0.10 -7.77 -0.95
C PHE A 25 -1.28 -7.13 -1.19
N PRO A 26 -2.36 -7.60 -0.53
CA PRO A 26 -3.71 -7.07 -0.68
C PRO A 26 -3.84 -5.57 -0.43
N ALA A 27 -3.05 -5.02 0.51
CA ALA A 27 -3.14 -3.61 0.91
C ALA A 27 -3.02 -2.63 -0.27
N VAL A 28 -2.15 -2.91 -1.26
CA VAL A 28 -1.99 -2.02 -2.44
C VAL A 28 -3.25 -2.03 -3.29
N VAL A 29 -3.88 -3.21 -3.42
CA VAL A 29 -5.13 -3.39 -4.18
C VAL A 29 -6.27 -2.64 -3.51
N GLU A 30 -6.42 -2.81 -2.19
CA GLU A 30 -7.46 -2.13 -1.40
C GLU A 30 -7.33 -0.62 -1.44
N ILE A 31 -6.13 -0.07 -1.18
CA ILE A 31 -5.88 1.37 -1.26
C ILE A 31 -6.19 1.92 -2.66
N THR A 32 -5.81 1.19 -3.71
CA THR A 32 -6.08 1.63 -5.09
C THR A 32 -7.57 1.67 -5.39
N ARG A 33 -8.34 0.67 -4.94
CA ARG A 33 -9.80 0.63 -5.11
C ARG A 33 -10.48 1.79 -4.39
N ASP A 34 -10.05 2.08 -3.16
CA ASP A 34 -10.58 3.20 -2.37
C ASP A 34 -10.35 4.54 -3.07
N ILE A 35 -9.15 4.77 -3.60
CA ILE A 35 -8.81 5.99 -4.34
C ILE A 35 -9.62 6.11 -5.64
N LEU A 36 -9.88 4.99 -6.32
CA LEU A 36 -10.72 4.96 -7.53
C LEU A 36 -12.22 5.06 -7.23
N GLY A 37 -12.62 5.04 -5.95
CA GLY A 37 -14.04 5.03 -5.56
C GLY A 37 -14.77 3.74 -5.97
N MET A 38 -14.04 2.65 -6.17
CA MET A 38 -14.61 1.36 -6.57
C MET A 38 -15.44 0.78 -5.43
N LYS A 39 -16.63 0.29 -5.76
CA LYS A 39 -17.51 -0.35 -4.77
C LYS A 39 -16.96 -1.73 -4.38
N ALA A 40 -17.37 -2.22 -3.22
CA ALA A 40 -17.03 -3.58 -2.76
C ALA A 40 -17.40 -4.65 -3.82
N GLU A 41 -18.58 -4.49 -4.42
CA GLU A 41 -19.19 -5.40 -5.41
C GLU A 41 -18.91 -5.01 -6.87
N ASP A 42 -17.86 -4.21 -7.12
CA ASP A 42 -17.50 -3.86 -8.50
C ASP A 42 -17.14 -5.15 -9.28
N PRO A 43 -17.84 -5.46 -10.39
CA PRO A 43 -17.65 -6.72 -11.10
C PRO A 43 -16.40 -6.73 -11.98
N ARG A 44 -15.75 -5.58 -12.18
CA ARG A 44 -14.58 -5.47 -13.07
C ARG A 44 -13.39 -6.21 -12.45
N CYS A 45 -12.70 -6.99 -13.28
CA CYS A 45 -11.51 -7.70 -12.83
C CYS A 45 -10.38 -6.69 -12.51
N LEU A 46 -9.65 -6.95 -11.42
CA LEU A 46 -8.58 -6.05 -10.94
C LEU A 46 -7.20 -6.36 -11.53
N THR A 47 -7.11 -7.42 -12.35
CA THR A 47 -5.89 -7.85 -13.02
C THR A 47 -6.19 -8.49 -14.36
N VAL A 48 -5.36 -8.17 -15.36
CA VAL A 48 -5.33 -8.85 -16.66
C VAL A 48 -4.22 -9.90 -16.71
N THR A 49 -3.29 -9.87 -15.76
CA THR A 49 -2.15 -10.79 -15.67
C THR A 49 -2.36 -11.93 -14.67
N GLY A 50 -3.22 -11.75 -13.67
CA GLY A 50 -3.52 -12.73 -12.62
C GLY A 50 -2.95 -12.40 -11.23
N GLY A 51 -2.27 -11.25 -11.08
CA GLY A 51 -1.72 -10.81 -9.80
C GLY A 51 -0.41 -11.48 -9.40
N LEU A 52 0.43 -10.74 -8.68
CA LEU A 52 1.81 -11.11 -8.36
C LEU A 52 1.98 -12.47 -7.64
N PRO A 53 1.13 -12.84 -6.65
CA PRO A 53 1.27 -14.11 -5.93
C PRO A 53 0.99 -15.35 -6.79
N TYR A 54 0.19 -15.20 -7.86
CA TYR A 54 -0.31 -16.31 -8.67
C TYR A 54 0.34 -16.38 -10.05
N PHE A 55 0.69 -15.24 -10.63
CA PHE A 55 1.35 -15.15 -11.94
C PHE A 55 2.79 -15.68 -11.93
N GLY A 56 3.49 -15.50 -10.81
CA GLY A 56 4.84 -16.05 -10.59
C GLY A 56 5.98 -15.08 -10.90
N GLY A 57 6.78 -14.79 -9.87
CA GLY A 57 8.24 -14.54 -9.97
C GLY A 57 8.73 -13.25 -10.64
N ALA A 58 7.92 -12.53 -11.38
CA ALA A 58 8.41 -11.32 -12.06
C ALA A 58 8.73 -10.21 -11.06
N GLY A 59 8.16 -10.20 -9.85
CA GLY A 59 8.53 -9.31 -8.74
C GLY A 59 8.68 -7.85 -9.18
N ASN A 60 9.93 -7.41 -9.32
CA ASN A 60 10.27 -6.06 -9.78
C ASN A 60 9.89 -5.76 -11.24
N ASN A 61 9.85 -6.78 -12.10
CA ASN A 61 9.48 -6.70 -13.52
C ASN A 61 8.01 -7.08 -13.80
N TYR A 62 7.20 -7.34 -12.77
CA TYR A 62 5.80 -7.76 -12.94
C TYR A 62 4.99 -6.80 -13.81
N SER A 63 5.07 -5.50 -13.56
CA SER A 63 4.27 -4.51 -14.29
C SER A 63 4.60 -4.42 -15.78
N MET A 64 5.78 -4.90 -16.23
CA MET A 64 6.07 -4.99 -17.66
C MET A 64 5.19 -6.05 -18.33
N HIS A 65 4.94 -7.17 -17.66
CA HIS A 65 4.02 -8.20 -18.13
C HIS A 65 2.57 -7.69 -18.11
N ALA A 66 2.19 -6.95 -17.07
CA ALA A 66 0.90 -6.27 -17.01
C ALA A 66 0.65 -5.34 -18.20
N ILE A 67 1.64 -4.52 -18.57
CA ILE A 67 1.55 -3.66 -19.76
C ILE A 67 1.39 -4.50 -21.03
N ALA A 68 2.16 -5.58 -21.18
CA ALA A 68 2.06 -6.45 -22.35
C ALA A 68 0.67 -7.11 -22.48
N SER A 69 0.18 -7.73 -21.40
CA SER A 69 -1.18 -8.32 -21.35
C SER A 69 -2.26 -7.28 -21.63
N MET A 70 -2.14 -6.10 -21.05
CA MET A 70 -3.07 -4.99 -21.28
C MET A 70 -3.14 -4.60 -22.77
N MET A 71 -2.00 -4.65 -23.49
CA MET A 71 -2.00 -4.34 -24.93
C MET A 71 -2.77 -5.38 -25.73
N ASP A 72 -2.73 -6.66 -25.34
CA ASP A 72 -3.43 -7.74 -26.03
C ASP A 72 -4.94 -7.65 -25.81
N ASP A 73 -5.38 -7.31 -24.60
CA ASP A 73 -6.80 -7.13 -24.27
C ASP A 73 -7.40 -5.90 -24.99
N LEU A 74 -6.73 -4.75 -24.95
CA LEU A 74 -7.22 -3.51 -25.57
C LEU A 74 -7.26 -3.56 -27.10
N ARG A 75 -6.43 -4.40 -27.73
CA ARG A 75 -6.50 -4.64 -29.18
C ARG A 75 -7.69 -5.51 -29.56
N GLN A 76 -8.18 -6.35 -28.66
CA GLN A 76 -9.41 -7.14 -28.84
C GLN A 76 -10.67 -6.34 -28.54
N THR A 77 -10.54 -5.25 -27.78
CA THR A 77 -11.64 -4.35 -27.38
C THR A 77 -11.34 -2.88 -27.77
N PRO A 78 -11.33 -2.55 -29.08
CA PRO A 78 -10.94 -1.21 -29.52
C PRO A 78 -11.84 -0.12 -28.93
N GLY A 79 -11.22 0.96 -28.46
CA GLY A 79 -11.91 2.08 -27.83
C GLY A 79 -11.99 2.00 -26.31
N GLU A 80 -11.76 0.85 -25.68
CA GLU A 80 -11.78 0.70 -24.22
C GLU A 80 -10.51 1.26 -23.58
N PHE A 81 -10.57 1.49 -22.26
CA PHE A 81 -9.46 2.01 -21.46
C PHE A 81 -8.99 0.99 -20.43
N GLY A 82 -7.67 0.89 -20.28
CA GLY A 82 -7.02 0.01 -19.30
C GLY A 82 -6.07 0.76 -18.39
N LEU A 83 -6.11 0.50 -17.09
CA LEU A 83 -5.20 1.06 -16.10
C LEU A 83 -4.19 0.01 -15.63
N VAL A 84 -2.89 0.30 -15.73
CA VAL A 84 -1.83 -0.47 -15.07
C VAL A 84 -1.22 0.37 -13.97
N THR A 85 -1.08 -0.20 -12.78
CA THR A 85 -0.32 0.38 -11.67
C THR A 85 0.94 -0.43 -11.41
N ALA A 86 2.00 0.26 -11.01
CA ALA A 86 3.25 -0.33 -10.57
C ALA A 86 3.63 0.27 -9.22
N ASN A 87 3.95 -0.59 -8.26
CA ASN A 87 4.30 -0.20 -6.90
C ASN A 87 5.73 -0.64 -6.56
N GLY A 88 6.49 0.24 -5.91
CA GLY A 88 7.80 -0.04 -5.37
C GLY A 88 7.80 -0.13 -3.85
N TRP A 89 8.37 -1.22 -3.30
CA TRP A 89 8.57 -1.41 -1.86
C TRP A 89 7.28 -1.21 -1.05
N TYR A 90 7.35 -0.40 0.01
CA TYR A 90 6.30 -0.13 0.98
C TYR A 90 5.42 1.06 0.54
N LEU A 91 4.86 1.04 -0.68
CA LEU A 91 4.11 2.17 -1.24
C LEU A 91 4.95 3.46 -1.37
N THR A 92 6.27 3.34 -1.52
CA THR A 92 7.17 4.50 -1.55
C THR A 92 7.31 5.11 -2.94
N LYS A 93 6.99 4.35 -3.99
CA LYS A 93 7.03 4.79 -5.38
C LYS A 93 5.87 4.18 -6.15
N HIS A 94 5.25 5.01 -6.98
CA HIS A 94 4.17 4.59 -7.86
C HIS A 94 4.43 5.05 -9.29
N ALA A 95 4.20 4.15 -10.24
CA ALA A 95 4.07 4.49 -11.65
C ALA A 95 2.70 4.01 -12.14
N LEU A 96 2.07 4.82 -12.99
CA LEU A 96 0.70 4.63 -13.45
C LEU A 96 0.65 4.84 -14.96
N GLY A 97 -0.13 4.01 -15.65
CA GLY A 97 -0.37 4.15 -17.08
C GLY A 97 -1.82 3.84 -17.42
N VAL A 98 -2.47 4.76 -18.14
CA VAL A 98 -3.74 4.50 -18.81
C VAL A 98 -3.46 4.25 -20.28
N TYR A 99 -4.00 3.18 -20.82
CA TYR A 99 -3.79 2.73 -22.18
C TYR A 99 -5.12 2.58 -22.91
N SER A 100 -5.12 2.89 -24.19
CA SER A 100 -6.25 2.68 -25.09
C SER A 100 -5.76 2.61 -26.54
N THR A 101 -6.58 2.02 -27.41
CA THR A 101 -6.42 2.13 -28.87
C THR A 101 -6.99 3.45 -29.41
N GLN A 102 -7.70 4.23 -28.59
CA GLN A 102 -8.18 5.55 -28.97
C GLN A 102 -7.00 6.49 -29.28
N ARG A 103 -7.16 7.29 -30.34
CA ARG A 103 -6.18 8.30 -30.71
C ARG A 103 -6.20 9.44 -29.67
N PRO A 104 -5.04 9.83 -29.11
CA PRO A 104 -4.98 10.95 -28.16
C PRO A 104 -5.48 12.27 -28.76
N VAL A 105 -6.11 13.10 -27.93
CA VAL A 105 -6.50 14.47 -28.28
C VAL A 105 -5.33 15.41 -28.02
N GLY A 106 -4.46 15.53 -29.03
CA GLY A 106 -3.32 16.45 -29.01
C GLY A 106 -1.95 15.76 -28.89
N PRO A 107 -0.86 16.54 -28.84
CA PRO A 107 0.49 16.02 -28.71
C PRO A 107 0.74 15.49 -27.29
N PHE A 108 1.73 14.61 -27.16
CA PHE A 108 2.21 14.16 -25.85
C PHE A 108 2.69 15.36 -25.02
N ALA A 109 2.23 15.43 -23.78
CA ALA A 109 2.68 16.40 -22.79
C ALA A 109 3.05 15.66 -21.49
N ARG A 110 4.10 16.15 -20.82
CA ARG A 110 4.51 15.64 -19.52
C ARG A 110 3.77 16.41 -18.41
N PRO A 111 3.28 15.75 -17.36
CA PRO A 111 2.71 16.47 -16.22
C PRO A 111 3.80 17.25 -15.48
N GLU A 112 3.43 18.37 -14.86
CA GLU A 112 4.31 19.17 -14.00
C GLU A 112 4.54 18.44 -12.66
N VAL A 113 5.51 17.53 -12.64
CA VAL A 113 5.77 16.66 -11.47
C VAL A 113 6.28 17.43 -10.24
N SER A 114 7.00 18.54 -10.45
CA SER A 114 7.62 19.34 -9.37
C SER A 114 6.61 19.91 -8.38
N GLN A 115 5.38 20.17 -8.82
CA GLN A 115 4.31 20.67 -7.95
C GLN A 115 3.76 19.58 -7.02
N LEU A 116 3.75 18.33 -7.47
CA LEU A 116 3.27 17.19 -6.68
C LEU A 116 4.23 16.89 -5.52
N ASP A 117 5.54 16.89 -5.80
CA ASP A 117 6.58 16.62 -4.80
C ASP A 117 6.59 17.69 -3.70
N ASN A 118 6.44 18.96 -4.06
CA ASN A 118 6.35 20.05 -3.09
C ASN A 118 5.08 19.97 -2.25
N THR A 119 3.95 19.55 -2.83
CA THR A 119 2.71 19.40 -2.06
C THR A 119 2.88 18.30 -1.01
N ILE A 120 3.39 17.14 -1.42
CA ILE A 120 3.61 15.99 -0.52
C ILE A 120 4.62 16.32 0.58
N ALA A 121 5.72 16.99 0.23
CA ALA A 121 6.78 17.35 1.18
C ALA A 121 6.30 18.31 2.29
N ASN A 122 5.24 19.07 2.03
CA ASN A 122 4.67 20.03 2.98
C ASN A 122 3.42 19.50 3.72
N LEU A 123 3.02 18.24 3.50
CA LEU A 123 1.94 17.64 4.26
C LEU A 123 2.37 17.45 5.72
N ASP A 124 1.44 17.70 6.63
CA ASP A 124 1.62 17.33 8.04
C ASP A 124 1.88 15.83 8.14
N HIS A 125 2.98 15.49 8.80
CA HIS A 125 3.39 14.11 9.01
C HIS A 125 3.84 13.93 10.46
N PRO A 126 3.59 12.75 11.05
CA PRO A 126 3.92 12.51 12.45
C PRO A 126 5.43 12.49 12.65
N THR A 127 5.88 13.11 13.73
CA THR A 127 7.26 13.00 14.19
C THR A 127 7.48 11.69 14.93
N ILE A 128 8.64 11.07 14.74
CA ILE A 128 9.03 9.83 15.41
C ILE A 128 9.87 10.16 16.64
N GLU A 129 9.58 9.52 17.77
CA GLU A 129 10.42 9.51 18.97
C GLU A 129 11.33 8.27 18.94
N PRO A 130 12.66 8.41 18.72
CA PRO A 130 13.56 7.26 18.61
C PRO A 130 13.77 6.53 19.94
N ALA A 131 13.76 7.27 21.06
CA ALA A 131 13.93 6.76 22.41
C ALA A 131 12.67 7.06 23.25
N PRO A 132 11.53 6.43 22.92
CA PRO A 132 10.26 6.69 23.58
C PRO A 132 10.26 6.16 25.01
N GLU A 133 9.62 6.90 25.91
CA GLU A 133 9.46 6.50 27.31
C GLU A 133 8.07 6.91 27.82
N GLY A 134 7.43 6.00 28.55
CA GLY A 134 6.17 6.26 29.24
C GLY A 134 4.96 5.65 28.55
N ARG A 135 3.77 6.21 28.82
CA ARG A 135 2.50 5.63 28.35
C ARG A 135 2.25 5.94 26.87
N GLY A 136 1.78 4.92 26.16
CA GLY A 136 1.37 5.02 24.76
C GLY A 136 0.22 4.08 24.43
N LYS A 137 -0.18 4.07 23.16
CA LYS A 137 -1.20 3.18 22.62
C LYS A 137 -0.76 2.61 21.26
N VAL A 138 -1.24 1.43 20.93
CA VAL A 138 -0.99 0.79 19.62
C VAL A 138 -1.75 1.53 18.51
N GLU A 139 -1.06 1.89 17.42
CA GLU A 139 -1.69 2.39 16.19
C GLU A 139 -1.75 1.33 15.10
N THR A 140 -0.73 0.48 14.99
CA THR A 140 -0.74 -0.72 14.16
C THR A 140 0.28 -1.72 14.68
N PHE A 141 0.14 -2.99 14.32
CA PHE A 141 1.01 -4.05 14.78
C PHE A 141 1.14 -5.16 13.74
N THR A 142 2.15 -5.99 13.92
CA THR A 142 2.26 -7.28 13.23
C THR A 142 2.94 -8.30 14.13
N VAL A 143 2.73 -9.58 13.84
CA VAL A 143 3.38 -10.69 14.53
C VAL A 143 4.19 -11.47 13.51
N MET A 144 5.49 -11.58 13.75
CA MET A 144 6.40 -12.38 12.93
C MET A 144 6.35 -13.83 13.40
N PHE A 145 6.37 -14.75 12.45
CA PHE A 145 6.38 -16.18 12.68
C PHE A 145 7.72 -16.77 12.24
N ASP A 146 8.20 -17.77 12.98
CA ASP A 146 9.38 -18.54 12.62
C ASP A 146 9.11 -19.55 11.49
N ARG A 147 10.12 -20.37 11.15
CA ARG A 147 10.03 -21.34 10.05
C ARG A 147 9.14 -22.53 10.38
N GLU A 148 8.92 -22.77 11.66
CA GLU A 148 8.06 -23.81 12.22
C GLU A 148 6.61 -23.32 12.37
N GLY A 149 6.33 -22.08 11.97
CA GLY A 149 5.01 -21.46 12.04
C GLY A 149 4.58 -21.10 13.45
N GLN A 150 5.51 -20.91 14.38
CA GLN A 150 5.22 -20.39 15.71
C GLN A 150 5.42 -18.87 15.75
N PRO A 151 4.57 -18.11 16.49
CA PRO A 151 4.79 -16.69 16.71
C PRO A 151 6.14 -16.46 17.42
N GLU A 152 7.01 -15.62 16.86
CA GLU A 152 8.35 -15.37 17.39
C GLU A 152 8.48 -13.98 18.02
N GLN A 153 7.89 -12.96 17.40
CA GLN A 153 8.09 -11.57 17.79
C GLN A 153 6.92 -10.69 17.39
N GLY A 154 6.42 -9.86 18.31
CA GLY A 154 5.46 -8.80 18.01
C GLY A 154 6.17 -7.49 17.71
N LEU A 155 5.64 -6.73 16.76
CA LEU A 155 6.10 -5.39 16.41
C LEU A 155 4.91 -4.43 16.48
N VAL A 156 5.13 -3.28 17.10
CA VAL A 156 4.12 -2.24 17.31
C VAL A 156 4.63 -0.91 16.75
N ILE A 157 3.78 -0.24 16.00
CA ILE A 157 3.83 1.21 15.82
C ILE A 157 2.80 1.78 16.77
N GLY A 158 3.22 2.65 17.68
CA GLY A 158 2.34 3.29 18.66
C GLY A 158 2.48 4.80 18.70
N SER A 159 1.60 5.46 19.45
CA SER A 159 1.70 6.90 19.75
C SER A 159 1.75 7.20 21.23
N LEU A 160 2.52 8.24 21.56
CA LEU A 160 2.58 8.87 22.87
C LEU A 160 1.48 9.92 23.01
N ALA A 161 1.20 10.36 24.24
CA ALA A 161 0.28 11.48 24.51
C ALA A 161 0.70 12.79 23.83
N SER A 162 1.99 12.95 23.51
CA SER A 162 2.52 14.08 22.75
C SER A 162 2.18 14.05 21.25
N GLY A 163 1.55 12.98 20.76
CA GLY A 163 1.26 12.75 19.35
C GLY A 163 2.44 12.19 18.55
N LYS A 164 3.64 12.06 19.16
CA LYS A 164 4.79 11.42 18.51
C LYS A 164 4.56 9.92 18.35
N ARG A 165 4.99 9.37 17.22
CA ARG A 165 4.99 7.92 16.95
C ARG A 165 6.25 7.25 17.47
N PHE A 166 6.16 5.97 17.77
CA PHE A 166 7.30 5.12 18.07
C PHE A 166 7.17 3.75 17.40
N VAL A 167 8.31 3.07 17.24
CA VAL A 167 8.39 1.67 16.86
C VAL A 167 8.95 0.90 18.05
N ALA A 168 8.33 -0.21 18.43
CA ALA A 168 8.78 -1.07 19.51
C ALA A 168 8.49 -2.54 19.22
N GLY A 169 9.33 -3.42 19.75
CA GLY A 169 9.02 -4.85 19.85
C GLY A 169 8.19 -5.13 21.09
N THR A 170 7.52 -6.27 21.13
CA THR A 170 6.93 -6.83 22.35
C THR A 170 7.87 -7.86 22.97
N ARG A 171 7.56 -8.33 24.18
CA ARG A 171 8.21 -9.53 24.71
C ARG A 171 7.85 -10.74 23.83
N GLY A 172 8.82 -11.64 23.62
CA GLY A 172 8.62 -12.92 22.94
C GLY A 172 7.87 -13.96 23.79
N ASP A 173 6.82 -13.53 24.51
CA ASP A 173 5.96 -14.40 25.28
C ASP A 173 4.88 -15.00 24.36
N GLN A 174 4.84 -16.33 24.26
CA GLN A 174 3.87 -17.04 23.43
C GLN A 174 2.41 -16.71 23.76
N THR A 175 2.11 -16.44 25.04
CA THR A 175 0.76 -16.08 25.46
C THR A 175 0.36 -14.74 24.85
N LEU A 176 1.21 -13.73 25.03
CA LEU A 176 1.03 -12.40 24.44
C LEU A 176 0.92 -12.47 22.92
N LEU A 177 1.86 -13.14 22.25
CA LEU A 177 1.89 -13.18 20.78
C LEU A 177 0.64 -13.85 20.20
N ARG A 178 0.15 -14.93 20.84
CA ARG A 178 -1.11 -15.57 20.45
C ARG A 178 -2.30 -14.65 20.69
N GLY A 179 -2.32 -13.91 21.80
CA GLY A 179 -3.33 -12.89 22.07
C GLY A 179 -3.39 -11.83 20.97
N MET A 180 -2.24 -11.30 20.56
CA MET A 180 -2.16 -10.33 19.45
C MET A 180 -2.68 -10.88 18.11
N ILE A 181 -2.64 -12.20 17.89
CA ILE A 181 -3.17 -12.83 16.67
C ILE A 181 -4.69 -13.01 16.75
N SER A 182 -5.21 -13.34 17.93
CA SER A 182 -6.64 -13.69 18.10
C SER A 182 -7.53 -12.52 18.51
N GLU A 183 -6.96 -11.42 18.99
CA GLU A 183 -7.68 -10.28 19.55
C GLU A 183 -7.32 -8.97 18.85
N GLU A 184 -8.24 -8.01 18.89
CA GLU A 184 -8.00 -6.65 18.39
C GLU A 184 -7.20 -5.86 19.44
N VAL A 185 -5.96 -5.49 19.10
CA VAL A 185 -5.06 -4.74 19.98
C VAL A 185 -4.80 -3.31 19.50
N ILE A 186 -5.42 -2.87 18.41
CA ILE A 186 -5.39 -1.47 17.97
C ILE A 186 -6.02 -0.59 19.04
N GLY A 187 -5.32 0.47 19.43
CA GLY A 187 -5.73 1.38 20.50
C GLY A 187 -5.46 0.86 21.90
N ALA A 188 -4.99 -0.38 22.07
CA ALA A 188 -4.67 -0.93 23.38
C ALA A 188 -3.56 -0.09 24.07
N PRO A 189 -3.73 0.24 25.36
CA PRO A 189 -2.75 1.01 26.11
C PRO A 189 -1.57 0.15 26.57
N GLY A 190 -0.45 0.81 26.84
CA GLY A 190 0.72 0.17 27.43
C GLY A 190 1.81 1.18 27.77
N VAL A 191 2.96 0.64 28.19
CA VAL A 191 4.17 1.40 28.50
C VAL A 191 5.24 1.05 27.48
N VAL A 192 5.84 2.08 26.89
CA VAL A 192 7.01 1.96 26.02
C VAL A 192 8.26 2.40 26.78
N SER A 193 9.35 1.68 26.59
CA SER A 193 10.67 2.03 27.12
C SER A 193 11.75 1.77 26.07
N SER A 194 12.86 2.52 26.15
CA SER A 194 14.02 2.35 25.29
C SER A 194 15.22 1.89 26.09
N ASN A 195 15.98 0.93 25.58
CA ASN A 195 17.28 0.53 26.13
C ASN A 195 18.47 1.13 25.35
N GLY A 196 18.20 2.09 24.44
CA GLY A 196 19.20 2.71 23.57
C GLY A 196 19.57 1.92 22.31
N THR A 197 19.13 0.66 22.18
CA THR A 197 19.28 -0.17 20.97
C THR A 197 17.93 -0.55 20.37
N THR A 198 16.99 -0.95 21.22
CA THR A 198 15.62 -1.32 20.85
C THR A 198 14.63 -0.70 21.83
N ASN A 199 13.39 -0.59 21.38
CA ASN A 199 12.27 -0.16 22.21
C ASN A 199 11.38 -1.38 22.52
N LEU A 200 10.89 -1.44 23.76
CA LEU A 200 9.99 -2.47 24.24
C LEU A 200 8.63 -1.84 24.56
N PHE A 201 7.56 -2.42 24.04
CA PHE A 201 6.18 -2.11 24.40
C PHE A 201 5.61 -3.23 25.27
N GLU A 202 5.13 -2.86 26.45
CA GLU A 202 4.43 -3.73 27.39
C GLU A 202 2.98 -3.30 27.48
N PHE A 203 2.06 -4.18 27.12
CA PHE A 203 0.63 -3.97 27.30
C PHE A 203 0.30 -3.87 28.80
N ASP A 204 -0.72 -3.06 29.12
CA ASP A 204 -1.26 -2.94 30.49
C ASP A 204 -1.87 -4.26 31.00
#